data_AF-W4AP74-F1
#
_entry.id   AF-W4AP74-F1
#
_cell.length_a   1.000
_cell.length_b   1.000
_cell.length_c   1.000
_cell.angle_alpha   90.00
_cell.angle_beta   90.00
_cell.angle_gamma   90.00
#
_symmetry.space_group_name_H-M   'P 1'
#
loop_
_entity.id
_entity.type
_entity.pdbx_description
1 polymer ?
#
loop_
_entity_poly.entity_id
_entity_poly.type
_entity_poly.pdbx_seq_one_letter_code
_entity_poly.pdbx_strand_id
1 'polypeptide(L)'
;MFKIPNISMWTDIISLPKEQLKDICNKLEISDKGTTDDLCERIWEKINGQPRIQLLALESSQKYLLGGRTSVTWFTLDGELTGLKSKIVSSLDYNPFEKMKIPEGDNITSEPVLISGAVGDTEDEYYLRFMNRVGTARHVYGNKISYTPQTSTTTVYFNEREKFIEVRSDPRKAIKVAQSLSRTVGQSINLEQVKVAAPFGNDAEAIADALEGELFDAKGKPDLLLEDFTEEHGKAVVEILAAIDDYFATEDMDALAASLGITKEKFGEQYSAVPFTALIVNGLEKVGMGVLNRDLRGMPLYDFLRPHLQAEGGYIQFRYNDGGVMKPYTIRIGLTSNSVQFVTPASEGVIDYVRKRLLVL
;
A
#
# COMPACT_ATOMS: atom_id res chain seq x y z
N MET A 1 -15.49 9.73 25.24
CA MET A 1 -15.26 9.20 23.89
C MET A 1 -13.79 8.85 23.72
N PHE A 2 -13.49 7.78 23.02
CA PHE A 2 -12.15 7.28 22.76
C PHE A 2 -11.37 8.17 21.79
N LYS A 3 -10.07 8.28 22.04
CA LYS A 3 -9.05 8.83 21.15
C LYS A 3 -8.20 7.69 20.57
N ILE A 4 -7.34 8.01 19.59
CA ILE A 4 -6.46 7.03 18.92
C ILE A 4 -5.72 6.12 19.91
N PRO A 5 -5.10 6.62 21.01
CA PRO A 5 -4.50 5.78 22.04
C PRO A 5 -5.41 4.69 22.61
N ASN A 6 -6.71 4.96 22.76
CA ASN A 6 -7.66 4.04 23.37
C ASN A 6 -8.06 2.86 22.48
N ILE A 7 -7.86 3.00 21.16
CA ILE A 7 -8.16 1.95 20.19
C ILE A 7 -6.91 1.25 19.67
N SER A 8 -5.75 1.61 20.23
CA SER A 8 -4.46 1.02 19.87
C SER A 8 -4.32 -0.37 20.45
N MET A 9 -3.72 -1.26 19.66
CA MET A 9 -3.48 -2.66 19.98
C MET A 9 -1.99 -2.91 20.20
N TRP A 10 -1.65 -4.08 20.74
CA TRP A 10 -0.27 -4.56 20.84
C TRP A 10 0.52 -4.37 19.53
N THR A 11 -0.10 -4.70 18.39
CA THR A 11 0.52 -4.60 17.06
C THR A 11 0.88 -3.17 16.65
N ASP A 12 0.20 -2.18 17.21
CA ASP A 12 0.46 -0.78 16.93
C ASP A 12 1.67 -0.30 17.76
N ILE A 13 1.84 -0.81 18.99
CA ILE A 13 2.94 -0.45 19.90
C ILE A 13 4.26 -1.08 19.45
N ILE A 14 4.24 -2.36 19.06
CA ILE A 14 5.47 -3.06 18.59
C ILE A 14 6.07 -2.43 17.33
N SER A 15 5.28 -1.64 16.61
CA SER A 15 5.74 -0.91 15.42
C SER A 15 6.49 0.39 15.74
N LEU A 16 6.45 0.85 16.99
CA LEU A 16 7.08 2.11 17.40
C LEU A 16 8.61 1.98 17.47
N PRO A 17 9.35 3.06 17.14
CA PRO A 17 10.79 3.11 17.36
C PRO A 17 11.17 2.91 18.83
N LYS A 18 12.30 2.24 19.08
CA LYS A 18 12.79 1.94 20.44
C LYS A 18 12.88 3.16 21.35
N GLU A 19 13.34 4.30 20.83
CA GLU A 19 13.43 5.52 21.63
C GLU A 19 12.06 6.03 22.09
N GLN A 20 11.02 5.90 21.25
CA GLN A 20 9.65 6.23 21.68
C GLN A 20 9.14 5.27 22.75
N LEU A 21 9.49 3.98 22.65
CA LEU A 21 9.13 3.00 23.68
C LEU A 21 9.78 3.36 25.03
N LYS A 22 11.05 3.78 25.03
CA LYS A 22 11.72 4.25 26.26
C LYS A 22 11.03 5.48 26.84
N ASP A 23 10.66 6.45 26.01
CA ASP A 23 9.92 7.64 26.46
C ASP A 23 8.58 7.25 27.12
N ILE A 24 7.87 6.28 26.53
CA ILE A 24 6.62 5.75 27.10
C ILE A 24 6.91 5.03 28.44
N CYS A 25 7.96 4.22 28.54
CA CYS A 25 8.38 3.56 29.78
C CYS A 25 8.65 4.59 30.89
N ASN A 26 9.39 5.66 30.58
CA ASN A 26 9.71 6.73 31.52
C ASN A 26 8.44 7.44 32.00
N LYS A 27 7.49 7.74 31.10
CA LYS A 27 6.18 8.32 31.46
C LYS A 27 5.33 7.42 32.36
N LEU A 28 5.47 6.11 32.20
CA LEU A 28 4.76 5.09 32.98
C LEU A 28 5.47 4.73 34.29
N GLU A 29 6.63 5.33 34.56
CA GLU A 29 7.49 5.03 35.72
C GLU A 29 7.87 3.54 35.79
N ILE A 30 8.14 2.93 34.63
CA ILE A 30 8.62 1.55 34.50
C ILE A 30 10.02 1.53 33.89
N SER A 31 10.73 0.41 34.04
CA SER A 31 12.09 0.26 33.52
C SER A 31 12.14 0.40 31.98
N ASP A 32 13.11 1.16 31.47
CA ASP A 32 13.38 1.44 30.05
C ASP A 32 14.53 0.59 29.47
N LYS A 33 15.04 -0.36 30.25
CA LYS A 33 16.13 -1.27 29.85
C LYS A 33 15.60 -2.52 29.16
N GLY A 34 16.27 -3.00 28.12
CA GLY A 34 15.96 -4.27 27.46
C GLY A 34 15.90 -4.18 25.93
N THR A 35 15.38 -5.24 25.33
CA THR A 35 15.02 -5.33 23.91
C THR A 35 13.74 -4.54 23.61
N THR A 36 13.41 -4.37 22.33
CA THR A 36 12.14 -3.75 21.92
C THR A 36 10.94 -4.52 22.46
N ASP A 37 11.01 -5.86 22.42
CA ASP A 37 9.92 -6.73 22.88
C ASP A 37 9.71 -6.59 24.40
N ASP A 38 10.80 -6.56 25.20
CA ASP A 38 10.72 -6.36 26.66
C ASP A 38 10.05 -5.02 27.02
N LEU A 39 10.31 -3.97 26.24
CA LEU A 39 9.69 -2.65 26.44
C LEU A 39 8.20 -2.71 26.08
N CYS A 40 7.86 -3.30 24.93
CA CYS A 40 6.48 -3.44 24.49
C CYS A 40 5.64 -4.22 25.51
N GLU A 41 6.16 -5.34 26.02
CA GLU A 41 5.47 -6.21 26.98
C GLU A 41 5.08 -5.44 28.24
N ARG A 42 6.05 -4.79 28.88
CA ARG A 42 5.79 -3.99 30.09
C ARG A 42 4.86 -2.81 29.85
N ILE A 43 5.00 -2.13 28.71
CA ILE A 43 4.08 -1.04 28.35
C ILE A 43 2.65 -1.60 28.23
N TRP A 44 2.48 -2.70 27.50
CA TRP A 44 1.16 -3.29 27.28
C TRP A 44 0.52 -3.81 28.56
N GLU A 45 1.26 -4.53 29.40
CA GLU A 45 0.78 -5.00 30.70
C GLU A 45 0.26 -3.83 31.56
N LYS A 46 0.93 -2.67 31.50
CA LYS A 46 0.54 -1.50 32.27
C LYS A 46 -0.69 -0.78 31.71
N ILE A 47 -0.85 -0.72 30.40
CA ILE A 47 -1.91 0.09 29.77
C ILE A 47 -3.14 -0.73 29.34
N ASN A 48 -3.03 -2.04 29.18
CA ASN A 48 -4.11 -2.88 28.67
C ASN A 48 -5.32 -2.84 29.62
N GLY A 49 -6.51 -2.61 29.06
CA GLY A 49 -7.74 -2.45 29.85
C GLY A 49 -7.83 -1.16 30.68
N GLN A 50 -6.88 -0.22 30.54
CA GLN A 50 -6.84 1.02 31.33
C GLN A 50 -6.85 2.27 30.43
N PRO A 51 -8.03 2.72 29.93
CA PRO A 51 -8.14 3.78 28.92
C PRO A 51 -7.46 5.11 29.31
N ARG A 52 -7.52 5.49 30.60
CA ARG A 52 -6.87 6.72 31.08
C ARG A 52 -5.34 6.63 30.99
N ILE A 53 -4.78 5.46 31.33
CA ILE A 53 -3.35 5.24 31.27
C ILE A 53 -2.88 5.12 29.82
N GLN A 54 -3.66 4.45 28.95
CA GLN A 54 -3.37 4.40 27.51
C GLN A 54 -3.24 5.79 26.90
N LEU A 55 -4.19 6.69 27.22
CA LEU A 55 -4.17 8.06 26.73
C LEU A 55 -2.89 8.77 27.17
N LEU A 56 -2.59 8.77 28.46
CA LEU A 56 -1.41 9.43 29.02
C LEU A 56 -0.09 8.86 28.47
N ALA A 57 -0.01 7.54 28.33
CA ALA A 57 1.20 6.86 27.88
C ALA A 57 1.50 7.13 26.39
N LEU A 58 0.47 7.03 25.53
CA LEU A 58 0.66 6.98 24.08
C LEU A 58 0.42 8.33 23.36
N GLU A 59 0.00 9.38 24.08
CA GLU A 59 -0.31 10.70 23.50
C GLU A 59 0.80 11.25 22.60
N SER A 60 2.07 11.19 23.04
CA SER A 60 3.20 11.71 22.25
C SER A 60 3.49 10.91 20.98
N SER A 61 3.05 9.65 20.95
CA SER A 61 3.30 8.72 19.84
C SER A 61 2.06 8.51 18.98
N GLN A 62 0.96 9.22 19.24
CA GLN A 62 -0.34 8.98 18.59
C GLN A 62 -0.27 8.99 17.06
N LYS A 63 0.56 9.88 16.49
CA LYS A 63 0.74 10.01 15.04
C LYS A 63 1.38 8.79 14.38
N TYR A 64 1.94 7.85 15.14
CA TYR A 64 2.57 6.64 14.63
C TYR A 64 1.71 5.39 14.81
N LEU A 65 0.72 5.41 15.73
CA LEU A 65 0.00 4.20 16.17
C LEU A 65 -0.84 3.57 15.06
N LEU A 66 -1.57 4.37 14.28
CA LEU A 66 -2.45 3.85 13.23
C LEU A 66 -1.83 3.92 11.83
N GLY A 67 -0.56 4.32 11.74
CA GLY A 67 0.22 4.42 10.52
C GLY A 67 1.13 3.20 10.31
N GLY A 68 2.39 3.47 10.01
CA GLY A 68 3.43 2.46 9.81
C GLY A 68 3.56 2.01 8.36
N ARG A 69 3.97 0.75 8.16
CA ARG A 69 4.01 0.12 6.83
C ARG A 69 2.63 -0.43 6.52
N THR A 70 1.88 0.26 5.68
CA THR A 70 0.52 -0.12 5.35
C THR A 70 0.20 0.18 3.90
N SER A 71 -0.82 -0.48 3.37
CA SER A 71 -1.43 -0.10 2.08
C SER A 71 -2.69 0.71 2.35
N VAL A 72 -2.98 1.65 1.48
CA VAL A 72 -4.11 2.55 1.60
C VAL A 72 -4.93 2.48 0.32
N THR A 73 -6.24 2.33 0.49
CA THR A 73 -7.23 2.43 -0.57
C THR A 73 -8.32 3.39 -0.11
N TRP A 74 -8.72 4.32 -0.99
CA TRP A 74 -9.79 5.27 -0.70
C TRP A 74 -11.08 4.86 -1.38
N PHE A 75 -12.19 5.20 -0.72
CA PHE A 75 -13.54 4.98 -1.19
C PHE A 75 -14.36 6.26 -1.02
N THR A 76 -15.29 6.48 -1.93
CA THR A 76 -16.35 7.48 -1.83
C THR A 76 -17.69 6.77 -1.65
N LEU A 77 -18.71 7.56 -1.34
CA LEU A 77 -20.07 7.08 -1.11
C LEU A 77 -21.00 7.81 -2.08
N ASP A 78 -21.90 7.08 -2.75
CA ASP A 78 -22.86 7.63 -3.73
C ASP A 78 -24.01 8.46 -3.10
N GLY A 79 -23.74 9.15 -1.99
CA GLY A 79 -24.71 9.86 -1.15
C GLY A 79 -24.04 10.70 -0.06
N GLU A 80 -24.81 11.17 0.93
CA GLU A 80 -24.24 11.96 2.02
C GLU A 80 -23.47 11.09 3.03
N LEU A 81 -22.19 11.40 3.19
CA LEU A 81 -21.34 10.80 4.22
C LEU A 81 -21.63 11.39 5.61
N THR A 82 -22.26 12.57 5.66
CA THR A 82 -22.65 13.26 6.89
C THR A 82 -23.56 12.40 7.77
N GLY A 83 -23.21 12.27 9.04
CA GLY A 83 -23.98 11.53 10.03
C GLY A 83 -23.81 10.00 9.94
N LEU A 84 -22.85 9.52 9.14
CA LEU A 84 -22.53 8.10 9.05
C LEU A 84 -22.06 7.56 10.41
N LYS A 85 -21.31 8.36 11.17
CA LYS A 85 -20.95 8.04 12.56
C LYS A 85 -22.16 7.67 13.41
N SER A 86 -23.23 8.47 13.36
CA SER A 86 -24.47 8.23 14.13
C SER A 86 -25.17 6.95 13.67
N LYS A 87 -25.23 6.71 12.35
CA LYS A 87 -25.78 5.47 11.79
C LYS A 87 -25.03 4.23 12.29
N ILE A 88 -23.70 4.27 12.31
CA ILE A 88 -22.85 3.18 12.82
C ILE A 88 -23.17 2.89 14.29
N VAL A 89 -23.27 3.93 15.13
CA VAL A 89 -23.61 3.75 16.56
C VAL A 89 -25.01 3.15 16.70
N SER A 90 -25.98 3.60 15.92
CA SER A 90 -27.36 3.08 15.99
C SER A 90 -27.52 1.65 15.47
N SER A 91 -26.63 1.21 14.58
CA SER A 91 -26.65 -0.14 14.01
C SER A 91 -26.01 -1.20 14.91
N LEU A 92 -25.40 -0.81 16.03
CA LEU A 92 -24.69 -1.71 16.93
C LEU A 92 -25.38 -1.79 18.30
N ASP A 93 -25.16 -2.90 19.01
CA ASP A 93 -25.62 -3.08 20.39
C ASP A 93 -24.76 -2.34 21.43
N TYR A 94 -23.76 -1.57 20.97
CA TYR A 94 -22.82 -0.82 21.79
C TYR A 94 -22.29 0.40 21.02
N ASN A 95 -21.76 1.38 21.75
CA ASN A 95 -21.07 2.52 21.15
C ASN A 95 -19.57 2.20 20.94
N PRO A 96 -19.10 2.02 19.69
CA PRO A 96 -17.70 1.69 19.41
C PRO A 96 -16.73 2.81 19.80
N PHE A 97 -17.21 4.05 19.94
CA PHE A 97 -16.41 5.20 20.36
C PHE A 97 -16.28 5.32 21.88
N GLU A 98 -16.84 4.40 22.65
CA GLU A 98 -16.79 4.40 24.12
C GLU A 98 -16.39 3.04 24.70
N LYS A 99 -16.57 1.96 23.93
CA LYS A 99 -16.25 0.61 24.34
C LYS A 99 -15.64 -0.17 23.18
N MET A 100 -14.59 -0.93 23.48
CA MET A 100 -13.99 -1.89 22.56
C MET A 100 -14.60 -3.28 22.80
N LYS A 101 -15.00 -3.96 21.72
CA LYS A 101 -15.59 -5.31 21.75
C LYS A 101 -14.79 -6.24 20.82
N ILE A 102 -13.79 -6.92 21.37
CA ILE A 102 -12.98 -7.90 20.64
C ILE A 102 -13.74 -9.24 20.63
N PRO A 103 -13.96 -9.89 19.47
CA PRO A 103 -14.59 -11.21 19.44
C PRO A 103 -13.69 -12.26 20.10
N GLU A 104 -14.29 -13.21 20.82
CA GLU A 104 -13.56 -14.30 21.48
C GLU A 104 -13.04 -15.33 20.45
N GLY A 105 -11.90 -15.96 20.75
CA GLY A 105 -11.05 -16.71 19.81
C GLY A 105 -11.75 -17.48 18.68
N ASP A 106 -12.63 -18.43 19.02
CA ASP A 106 -13.29 -19.29 18.02
C ASP A 106 -14.40 -18.58 17.21
N ASN A 107 -14.89 -17.44 17.71
CA ASN A 107 -15.90 -16.63 17.03
C ASN A 107 -15.29 -15.68 15.98
N ILE A 108 -13.96 -15.60 15.87
CA ILE A 108 -13.29 -14.77 14.87
C ILE A 108 -13.31 -15.48 13.51
N THR A 109 -14.15 -14.97 12.62
CA THR A 109 -14.28 -15.46 11.25
C THR A 109 -13.44 -14.62 10.27
N SER A 110 -13.42 -15.00 8.99
CA SER A 110 -12.79 -14.21 7.93
C SER A 110 -13.52 -12.90 7.60
N GLU A 111 -14.76 -12.74 8.09
CA GLU A 111 -15.55 -11.52 7.89
C GLU A 111 -15.05 -10.42 8.83
N PRO A 112 -14.74 -9.21 8.33
CA PRO A 112 -14.36 -8.08 9.17
C PRO A 112 -15.48 -7.67 10.12
N VAL A 113 -15.15 -7.54 11.41
CA VAL A 113 -16.06 -7.07 12.46
C VAL A 113 -15.52 -5.78 13.05
N LEU A 114 -16.38 -4.76 13.17
CA LEU A 114 -16.04 -3.51 13.85
C LEU A 114 -15.87 -3.75 15.36
N ILE A 115 -14.70 -3.41 15.90
CA ILE A 115 -14.34 -3.67 17.30
C ILE A 115 -14.23 -2.40 18.15
N SER A 116 -13.92 -1.25 17.54
CA SER A 116 -13.83 0.05 18.24
C SER A 116 -13.75 1.22 17.25
N GLY A 117 -13.94 2.43 17.77
CA GLY A 117 -13.72 3.67 17.06
C GLY A 117 -13.12 4.76 17.97
N ALA A 118 -12.47 5.74 17.35
CA ALA A 118 -11.92 6.92 18.01
C ALA A 118 -12.27 8.17 17.22
N VAL A 119 -12.43 9.29 17.91
CA VAL A 119 -12.55 10.59 17.22
C VAL A 119 -11.19 11.07 16.72
N GLY A 120 -11.21 11.75 15.58
CA GLY A 120 -10.07 12.46 15.01
C GLY A 120 -9.87 13.82 15.65
N ASP A 121 -9.26 14.71 14.88
CA ASP A 121 -8.94 16.08 15.30
C ASP A 121 -10.15 17.00 15.17
N THR A 122 -11.05 16.72 14.23
CA THR A 122 -12.33 17.42 14.05
C THR A 122 -13.53 16.50 14.31
N GLU A 123 -14.74 17.07 14.40
CA GLU A 123 -15.97 16.29 14.62
C GLU A 123 -16.34 15.39 13.42
N ASP A 124 -15.94 15.82 12.22
CA ASP A 124 -16.16 15.11 10.95
C ASP A 124 -15.12 14.01 10.69
N GLU A 125 -14.13 13.88 11.57
CA GLU A 125 -13.04 12.92 11.43
C GLU A 125 -13.11 11.85 12.51
N TYR A 126 -12.97 10.61 12.09
CA TYR A 126 -12.92 9.49 13.02
C TYR A 126 -12.25 8.26 12.43
N TYR A 127 -11.80 7.38 13.32
CA TYR A 127 -11.15 6.12 13.02
C TYR A 127 -12.01 4.98 13.51
N LEU A 128 -12.10 3.91 12.73
CA LEU A 128 -12.70 2.64 13.11
C LEU A 128 -11.66 1.52 13.00
N ARG A 129 -11.74 0.53 13.88
CA ARG A 129 -10.90 -0.66 13.85
C ARG A 129 -11.75 -1.87 13.55
N PHE A 130 -11.35 -2.63 12.54
CA PHE A 130 -11.97 -3.89 12.17
C PHE A 130 -11.02 -5.04 12.46
N MET A 131 -11.54 -6.17 12.93
CA MET A 131 -10.78 -7.39 13.12
C MET A 131 -11.36 -8.53 12.30
N ASN A 132 -10.49 -9.35 11.72
CA ASN A 132 -10.87 -10.60 11.05
C ASN A 132 -9.76 -11.65 11.17
N ARG A 133 -10.14 -12.91 10.99
CA ARG A 133 -9.21 -14.03 10.83
C ARG A 133 -8.54 -13.95 9.46
N VAL A 134 -7.22 -14.15 9.44
CA VAL A 134 -6.41 -14.23 8.22
C VAL A 134 -5.79 -15.61 8.01
N GLY A 135 -5.75 -16.44 9.05
CA GLY A 135 -5.16 -17.77 8.94
C GLY A 135 -5.27 -18.57 10.23
N THR A 136 -4.44 -19.61 10.31
CA THR A 136 -4.31 -20.46 11.50
C THR A 136 -2.84 -20.80 11.67
N ALA A 137 -2.27 -20.46 12.82
CA ALA A 137 -0.93 -20.90 13.18
C ALA A 137 -1.00 -22.33 13.72
N ARG A 138 -0.10 -23.19 13.26
CA ARG A 138 0.09 -24.54 13.80
C ARG A 138 1.26 -24.52 14.77
N HIS A 139 0.99 -24.77 16.04
CA HIS A 139 2.02 -24.90 17.08
C HIS A 139 2.25 -26.39 17.36
N VAL A 140 3.51 -26.83 17.24
CA VAL A 140 3.92 -28.20 17.54
C VAL A 140 4.82 -28.13 18.77
N TYR A 141 4.40 -28.77 19.87
CA TYR A 141 5.19 -28.87 21.09
C TYR A 141 5.32 -30.33 21.50
N GLY A 142 6.51 -30.90 21.31
CA GLY A 142 6.75 -32.34 21.50
C GLY A 142 5.81 -33.18 20.64
N ASN A 143 4.89 -33.88 21.29
CA ASN A 143 3.87 -34.73 20.66
C ASN A 143 2.47 -34.07 20.56
N LYS A 144 2.32 -32.79 20.88
CA LYS A 144 1.05 -32.05 20.81
C LYS A 144 1.06 -31.09 19.63
N ILE A 145 -0.06 -31.06 18.91
CA ILE A 145 -0.34 -30.08 17.87
C ILE A 145 -1.52 -29.23 18.37
N SER A 146 -1.34 -27.91 18.44
CA SER A 146 -2.42 -26.96 18.65
C SER A 146 -2.53 -25.99 17.48
N TYR A 147 -3.74 -25.50 17.26
CA TYR A 147 -4.05 -24.53 16.21
C TYR A 147 -4.56 -23.26 16.86
N THR A 148 -4.01 -22.12 16.46
CA THR A 148 -4.41 -20.81 16.98
C THR A 148 -4.84 -19.92 15.82
N PRO A 149 -6.07 -19.37 15.83
CA PRO A 149 -6.50 -18.42 14.81
C PRO A 149 -5.55 -17.23 14.74
N GLN A 150 -5.07 -16.91 13.54
CA GLN A 150 -4.33 -15.68 13.30
C GLN A 150 -5.31 -14.58 12.90
N THR A 151 -5.25 -13.47 13.60
CA THR A 151 -6.12 -12.32 13.38
C THR A 151 -5.34 -11.16 12.80
N SER A 152 -6.04 -10.25 12.13
CA SER A 152 -5.50 -9.01 11.62
C SER A 152 -6.46 -7.88 11.93
N THR A 153 -5.91 -6.71 12.25
CA THR A 153 -6.69 -5.50 12.48
C THR A 153 -6.52 -4.55 11.30
N THR A 154 -7.60 -3.94 10.82
CA THR A 154 -7.60 -2.91 9.79
C THR A 154 -8.07 -1.59 10.38
N THR A 155 -7.37 -0.51 10.06
CA THR A 155 -7.85 0.85 10.35
C THR A 155 -8.68 1.37 9.18
N VAL A 156 -9.81 1.99 9.49
CA VAL A 156 -10.58 2.79 8.55
C VAL A 156 -10.64 4.21 9.07
N TYR A 157 -10.19 5.18 8.29
CA TYR A 157 -10.29 6.60 8.60
C TYR A 157 -11.40 7.23 7.76
N PHE A 158 -12.17 8.12 8.37
CA PHE A 158 -13.26 8.85 7.75
C PHE A 158 -13.00 10.34 7.85
N ASN A 159 -13.36 11.04 6.78
CA ASN A 159 -13.51 12.48 6.78
C ASN A 159 -14.87 12.80 6.13
N GLU A 160 -15.89 13.10 6.94
CA GLU A 160 -17.25 13.37 6.45
C GLU A 160 -17.30 14.67 5.62
N ARG A 161 -16.47 15.66 5.97
CA ARG A 161 -16.39 16.95 5.27
C ARG A 161 -15.80 16.80 3.86
N GLU A 162 -14.72 16.05 3.73
CA GLU A 162 -14.03 15.79 2.45
C GLU A 162 -14.60 14.55 1.72
N LYS A 163 -15.63 13.91 2.30
CA LYS A 163 -16.44 12.85 1.70
C LYS A 163 -15.67 11.62 1.22
N PHE A 164 -14.64 11.21 1.96
CA PHE A 164 -13.91 9.98 1.66
C PHE A 164 -13.74 9.08 2.88
N ILE A 165 -13.47 7.82 2.57
CA ILE A 165 -13.14 6.76 3.50
C ILE A 165 -11.79 6.19 3.09
N GLU A 166 -10.86 6.15 4.02
CA GLU A 166 -9.52 5.59 3.83
C GLU A 166 -9.42 4.24 4.55
N VAL A 167 -9.19 3.16 3.82
CA VAL A 167 -9.00 1.82 4.39
C VAL A 167 -7.53 1.45 4.34
N ARG A 168 -6.92 1.22 5.52
CA ARG A 168 -5.49 0.90 5.67
C ARG A 168 -5.25 -0.61 5.67
N SER A 169 -5.29 -1.21 4.48
CA SER A 169 -5.00 -2.63 4.25
C SER A 169 -4.60 -2.87 2.79
N ASP A 170 -4.14 -4.08 2.47
CA ASP A 170 -4.04 -4.50 1.07
C ASP A 170 -5.39 -4.35 0.33
N PRO A 171 -5.40 -4.11 -0.99
CA PRO A 171 -6.61 -3.77 -1.74
C PRO A 171 -7.73 -4.81 -1.63
N ARG A 172 -7.40 -6.11 -1.60
CA ARG A 172 -8.40 -7.18 -1.52
C ARG A 172 -9.10 -7.17 -0.16
N LYS A 173 -8.34 -7.00 0.93
CA LYS A 173 -8.89 -6.86 2.27
C LYS A 173 -9.61 -5.54 2.47
N ALA A 174 -9.15 -4.46 1.84
CA ALA A 174 -9.80 -3.16 1.89
C ALA A 174 -11.24 -3.21 1.35
N ILE A 175 -11.45 -3.89 0.21
CA ILE A 175 -12.78 -4.12 -0.36
C ILE A 175 -13.68 -4.90 0.61
N LYS A 176 -13.18 -5.97 1.25
CA LYS A 176 -13.95 -6.74 2.24
C LYS A 176 -14.37 -5.91 3.45
N VAL A 177 -13.49 -5.02 3.91
CA VAL A 177 -13.77 -4.10 5.03
C VAL A 177 -14.82 -3.07 4.62
N ALA A 178 -14.71 -2.48 3.43
CA ALA A 178 -15.73 -1.57 2.88
C ALA A 178 -17.11 -2.26 2.76
N GLN A 179 -17.14 -3.51 2.25
CA GLN A 179 -18.36 -4.31 2.18
C GLN A 179 -18.94 -4.64 3.56
N SER A 180 -18.10 -4.89 4.57
CA SER A 180 -18.56 -5.09 5.96
C SER A 180 -19.17 -3.79 6.53
N LEU A 181 -18.49 -2.65 6.33
CA LEU A 181 -18.99 -1.35 6.74
C LEU A 181 -20.35 -1.01 6.12
N SER A 182 -20.52 -1.20 4.81
CA SER A 182 -21.80 -0.99 4.12
C SER A 182 -22.92 -1.87 4.71
N ARG A 183 -22.62 -3.14 5.03
CA ARG A 183 -23.56 -4.04 5.73
C ARG A 183 -23.90 -3.54 7.13
N THR A 184 -22.93 -3.03 7.90
CA THR A 184 -23.18 -2.48 9.25
C THR A 184 -24.21 -1.35 9.21
N VAL A 185 -24.17 -0.49 8.19
CA VAL A 185 -25.15 0.62 8.04
C VAL A 185 -26.35 0.26 7.15
N GLY A 186 -26.64 -1.04 7.01
CA GLY A 186 -27.87 -1.56 6.41
C GLY A 186 -27.92 -1.55 4.89
N GLN A 187 -26.78 -1.62 4.19
CA GLN A 187 -26.67 -1.59 2.71
C GLN A 187 -27.31 -0.35 2.05
N SER A 188 -27.61 0.68 2.85
CA SER A 188 -28.15 1.95 2.35
C SER A 188 -27.12 2.78 1.58
N ILE A 189 -25.86 2.30 1.54
CA ILE A 189 -24.73 3.01 0.97
C ILE A 189 -23.97 2.10 0.01
N ASN A 190 -23.66 2.63 -1.17
CA ASN A 190 -22.74 2.05 -2.11
C ASN A 190 -21.37 2.72 -1.96
N LEU A 191 -20.32 1.91 -1.82
CA LEU A 191 -18.96 2.41 -1.66
C LEU A 191 -18.19 2.16 -2.95
N GLU A 192 -17.78 3.23 -3.60
CA GLU A 192 -17.00 3.18 -4.84
C GLU A 192 -15.52 3.41 -4.54
N GLN A 193 -14.65 2.57 -5.10
CA GLN A 193 -13.22 2.73 -4.95
C GLN A 193 -12.74 3.94 -5.77
N VAL A 194 -12.01 4.86 -5.13
CA VAL A 194 -11.43 6.02 -5.81
C VAL A 194 -10.32 5.56 -6.76
N LYS A 195 -10.41 5.98 -8.02
CA LYS A 195 -9.35 5.79 -9.01
C LYS A 195 -8.23 6.81 -8.82
N VAL A 196 -7.42 6.60 -7.79
CA VAL A 196 -6.37 7.54 -7.35
C VAL A 196 -5.40 7.97 -8.47
N ALA A 197 -5.16 7.10 -9.45
CA ALA A 197 -4.25 7.40 -10.55
C ALA A 197 -4.90 8.13 -11.74
N ALA A 198 -6.24 8.13 -11.83
CA ALA A 198 -6.95 8.69 -12.98
C ALA A 198 -6.70 10.20 -13.18
N PRO A 199 -6.68 11.05 -12.13
CA PRO A 199 -6.34 12.48 -12.29
C PRO A 199 -4.93 12.73 -12.85
N PHE A 200 -4.06 11.72 -12.77
CA PHE A 200 -2.66 11.77 -13.20
C PHE A 200 -2.45 11.00 -14.51
N GLY A 201 -3.50 10.77 -15.30
CA GLY A 201 -3.41 10.05 -16.57
C GLY A 201 -3.06 8.56 -16.43
N ASN A 202 -3.21 7.98 -15.23
CA ASN A 202 -2.70 6.66 -14.86
C ASN A 202 -1.17 6.54 -15.02
N ASP A 203 -0.44 7.63 -14.77
CA ASP A 203 1.02 7.67 -14.86
C ASP A 203 1.67 7.80 -13.47
N ALA A 204 2.58 6.88 -13.16
CA ALA A 204 3.35 6.92 -11.92
C ALA A 204 4.33 8.11 -11.88
N GLU A 205 4.78 8.62 -13.02
CA GLU A 205 5.64 9.81 -13.09
C GLU A 205 4.88 11.07 -12.70
N ALA A 206 3.67 11.25 -13.21
CA ALA A 206 2.82 12.39 -12.85
C ALA A 206 2.43 12.37 -11.37
N ILE A 207 2.26 11.18 -10.79
CA ILE A 207 2.09 11.01 -9.33
C ILE A 207 3.37 11.39 -8.58
N ALA A 208 4.55 11.03 -9.09
CA ALA A 208 5.82 11.41 -8.48
C ALA A 208 6.00 12.92 -8.48
N ASP A 209 5.66 13.61 -9.58
CA ASP A 209 5.66 15.07 -9.66
C ASP A 209 4.71 15.72 -8.65
N ALA A 210 3.50 15.20 -8.52
CA ALA A 210 2.52 15.70 -7.54
C ALA A 210 3.02 15.58 -6.10
N LEU A 211 3.84 14.55 -5.81
CA LEU A 211 4.49 14.30 -4.52
C LEU A 211 5.84 14.98 -4.38
N GLU A 212 6.27 15.81 -5.33
CA GLU A 212 7.60 16.43 -5.35
C GLU A 212 8.71 15.36 -5.12
N GLY A 213 8.51 14.19 -5.72
CA GLY A 213 9.30 12.98 -5.50
C GLY A 213 10.01 12.50 -6.75
N GLU A 214 10.81 11.45 -6.55
CA GLU A 214 11.59 10.76 -7.57
C GLU A 214 11.00 9.37 -7.80
N LEU A 215 10.86 8.97 -9.07
CA LEU A 215 10.48 7.61 -9.44
C LEU A 215 11.77 6.79 -9.56
N PHE A 216 11.97 5.76 -8.74
CA PHE A 216 13.23 4.98 -8.80
C PHE A 216 13.03 3.52 -9.22
N ASP A 217 11.78 3.06 -9.30
CA ASP A 217 11.40 1.77 -9.87
C ASP A 217 10.07 1.92 -10.60
N ALA A 218 9.98 1.40 -11.81
CA ALA A 218 8.78 1.34 -12.62
C ALA A 218 8.53 -0.08 -13.09
N LYS A 219 7.25 -0.46 -13.15
CA LYS A 219 6.80 -1.73 -13.71
C LYS A 219 5.81 -1.47 -14.82
N GLY A 220 6.04 -2.10 -15.96
CA GLY A 220 5.13 -2.04 -17.10
C GLY A 220 4.98 -3.40 -17.77
N LYS A 221 3.92 -3.50 -18.54
CA LYS A 221 3.71 -4.58 -19.51
C LYS A 221 3.70 -3.98 -20.92
N PRO A 222 3.88 -4.76 -21.98
CA PRO A 222 3.78 -4.26 -23.34
C PRO A 222 2.47 -3.50 -23.56
N ASP A 223 2.57 -2.29 -24.12
CA ASP A 223 1.38 -1.48 -24.44
C ASP A 223 0.65 -2.06 -25.65
N LEU A 224 1.42 -2.43 -26.68
CA LEU A 224 0.91 -3.14 -27.83
C LEU A 224 0.81 -4.63 -27.50
N LEU A 225 -0.41 -5.16 -27.39
CA LEU A 225 -0.65 -6.59 -27.28
C LEU A 225 -0.57 -7.22 -28.68
N LEU A 226 0.52 -7.95 -28.93
CA LEU A 226 0.67 -8.74 -30.14
C LEU A 226 0.11 -10.14 -29.88
N GLU A 227 -1.21 -10.33 -30.10
CA GLU A 227 -1.93 -11.58 -29.77
C GLU A 227 -1.32 -12.83 -30.44
N ASP A 228 -0.73 -12.66 -31.63
CA ASP A 228 -0.07 -13.72 -32.41
C ASP A 228 1.47 -13.69 -32.25
N PHE A 229 2.01 -13.13 -31.16
CA PHE A 229 3.44 -13.15 -30.90
C PHE A 229 3.89 -14.52 -30.37
N THR A 230 4.48 -15.33 -31.23
CA THR A 230 4.92 -16.69 -30.94
C THR A 230 6.34 -16.74 -30.36
N GLU A 231 6.73 -17.91 -29.84
CA GLU A 231 8.10 -18.21 -29.42
C GLU A 231 9.12 -17.99 -30.56
N GLU A 232 8.72 -18.22 -31.82
CA GLU A 232 9.59 -18.01 -32.99
C GLU A 232 9.89 -16.54 -33.21
N HIS A 233 8.92 -15.64 -33.02
CA HIS A 233 9.16 -14.20 -33.02
C HIS A 233 10.06 -13.78 -31.86
N GLY A 234 9.91 -14.40 -30.69
CA GLY A 234 10.82 -14.20 -29.55
C GLY A 234 12.27 -14.60 -29.89
N LYS A 235 12.47 -15.74 -30.55
CA LYS A 235 13.80 -16.18 -31.04
C LYS A 235 14.38 -15.21 -32.06
N ALA A 236 13.55 -14.69 -32.96
CA ALA A 236 13.96 -13.67 -33.92
C ALA A 236 14.45 -12.37 -33.22
N VAL A 237 13.82 -11.94 -32.13
CA VAL A 237 14.33 -10.80 -31.34
C VAL A 237 15.72 -11.10 -30.79
N VAL A 238 15.94 -12.29 -30.22
CA VAL A 238 17.24 -12.69 -29.66
C VAL A 238 18.32 -12.77 -30.75
N GLU A 239 18.00 -13.31 -31.92
CA GLU A 239 18.92 -13.38 -33.06
C GLU A 239 19.37 -11.99 -33.54
N ILE A 240 18.45 -11.01 -33.59
CA ILE A 240 18.82 -9.63 -33.93
C ILE A 240 19.76 -9.04 -32.88
N LEU A 241 19.47 -9.23 -31.60
CA LEU A 241 20.33 -8.74 -30.52
C LEU A 241 21.72 -9.38 -30.56
N ALA A 242 21.79 -10.69 -30.85
CA ALA A 242 23.05 -11.41 -31.00
C ALA A 242 23.84 -10.93 -32.24
N ALA A 243 23.18 -10.68 -33.37
CA ALA A 243 23.84 -10.15 -34.56
C ALA A 243 24.45 -8.77 -34.33
N ILE A 244 23.78 -7.91 -33.55
CA ILE A 244 24.31 -6.60 -33.15
C ILE A 244 25.54 -6.78 -32.24
N ASP A 245 25.49 -7.72 -31.29
CA ASP A 245 26.63 -8.03 -30.42
C ASP A 245 27.84 -8.56 -31.21
N ASP A 246 27.60 -9.50 -32.12
CA ASP A 246 28.62 -10.06 -33.03
C ASP A 246 29.25 -8.97 -33.91
N TYR A 247 28.46 -8.01 -34.38
CA TYR A 247 28.97 -6.86 -35.11
C TYR A 247 29.94 -6.02 -34.28
N PHE A 248 29.64 -5.76 -32.99
CA PHE A 248 30.58 -5.04 -32.13
C PHE A 248 31.89 -5.80 -31.89
N ALA A 249 31.88 -7.13 -32.03
CA ALA A 249 33.07 -7.96 -31.90
C ALA A 249 33.88 -8.10 -33.20
N THR A 250 33.20 -8.13 -34.35
CA THR A 250 33.80 -8.49 -35.64
C THR A 250 33.89 -7.34 -36.64
N GLU A 251 33.12 -6.28 -36.43
CA GLU A 251 32.92 -5.14 -37.34
C GLU A 251 32.41 -5.57 -38.75
N ASP A 252 31.84 -6.77 -38.87
CA ASP A 252 31.36 -7.33 -40.14
C ASP A 252 29.93 -6.86 -40.45
N MET A 253 29.84 -5.83 -41.29
CA MET A 253 28.56 -5.26 -41.73
C MET A 253 27.76 -6.19 -42.65
N ASP A 254 28.43 -7.01 -43.46
CA ASP A 254 27.77 -7.91 -44.40
C ASP A 254 27.09 -9.07 -43.64
N ALA A 255 27.76 -9.60 -42.62
CA ALA A 255 27.20 -10.59 -41.71
C ALA A 255 26.00 -10.04 -40.93
N LEU A 256 26.09 -8.81 -40.41
CA LEU A 256 24.98 -8.14 -39.74
C LEU A 256 23.78 -7.97 -40.69
N ALA A 257 24.00 -7.42 -41.89
CA ALA A 257 22.94 -7.19 -42.86
C ALA A 257 22.24 -8.48 -43.28
N ALA A 258 23.00 -9.56 -43.51
CA ALA A 258 22.45 -10.87 -43.83
C ALA A 258 21.59 -11.42 -42.68
N SER A 259 22.08 -11.34 -41.44
CA SER A 259 21.35 -11.79 -40.26
C SER A 259 20.05 -11.02 -40.05
N LEU A 260 20.11 -9.68 -40.10
CA LEU A 260 18.92 -8.83 -39.98
C LEU A 260 17.89 -9.10 -41.09
N GLY A 261 18.35 -9.38 -42.32
CA GLY A 261 17.48 -9.73 -43.44
C GLY A 261 16.71 -11.03 -43.19
N ILE A 262 17.42 -12.11 -42.83
CA ILE A 262 16.82 -13.42 -42.53
C ILE A 262 15.83 -13.30 -41.36
N THR A 263 16.23 -12.60 -40.30
CA THR A 263 15.40 -12.50 -39.10
C THR A 263 14.18 -11.61 -39.31
N LYS A 264 14.25 -10.62 -40.21
CA LYS A 264 13.08 -9.82 -40.63
C LYS A 264 12.00 -10.67 -41.30
N GLU A 265 12.38 -11.67 -42.12
CA GLU A 265 11.42 -12.56 -42.77
C GLU A 265 10.61 -13.37 -41.74
N LYS A 266 11.22 -13.74 -40.61
CA LYS A 266 10.54 -14.49 -39.53
C LYS A 266 9.42 -13.70 -38.85
N PHE A 267 9.46 -12.37 -38.88
CA PHE A 267 8.39 -11.52 -38.35
C PHE A 267 7.20 -11.36 -39.32
N GLY A 268 7.39 -11.66 -40.60
CA GLY A 268 6.37 -11.46 -41.63
C GLY A 268 5.99 -9.99 -41.87
N GLU A 269 5.07 -9.77 -42.82
CA GLU A 269 4.60 -8.41 -43.15
C GLU A 269 3.84 -7.76 -41.98
N GLN A 270 3.15 -8.56 -41.17
CA GLN A 270 2.31 -8.11 -40.06
C GLN A 270 3.07 -7.33 -38.98
N TYR A 271 4.35 -7.63 -38.75
CA TYR A 271 5.19 -6.94 -37.76
C TYR A 271 6.27 -6.05 -38.38
N SER A 272 6.33 -5.94 -39.71
CA SER A 272 7.33 -5.14 -40.42
C SER A 272 7.23 -3.63 -40.13
N ALA A 273 6.04 -3.16 -39.74
CA ALA A 273 5.80 -1.77 -39.34
C ALA A 273 5.88 -1.54 -37.82
N VAL A 274 6.07 -2.61 -37.03
CA VAL A 274 6.15 -2.53 -35.57
C VAL A 274 7.59 -2.13 -35.18
N PRO A 275 7.78 -1.09 -34.35
CA PRO A 275 9.11 -0.74 -33.85
C PRO A 275 9.77 -1.94 -33.16
N PHE A 276 11.05 -2.17 -33.44
CA PHE A 276 11.78 -3.31 -32.86
C PHE A 276 11.74 -3.32 -31.32
N THR A 277 11.73 -2.14 -30.71
CA THR A 277 11.51 -1.94 -29.26
C THR A 277 10.22 -2.56 -28.75
N ALA A 278 9.12 -2.41 -29.48
CA ALA A 278 7.83 -3.00 -29.15
C ALA A 278 7.89 -4.54 -29.25
N LEU A 279 8.67 -5.09 -30.19
CA LEU A 279 8.91 -6.53 -30.31
C LEU A 279 9.73 -7.07 -29.13
N ILE A 280 10.77 -6.33 -28.69
CA ILE A 280 11.57 -6.69 -27.50
C ILE A 280 10.67 -6.80 -26.27
N VAL A 281 9.87 -5.76 -25.99
CA VAL A 281 9.05 -5.77 -24.77
C VAL A 281 7.96 -6.84 -24.82
N ASN A 282 7.36 -7.11 -25.99
CA ASN A 282 6.37 -8.18 -26.17
C ASN A 282 6.93 -9.57 -25.83
N GLY A 283 8.23 -9.80 -26.06
CA GLY A 283 8.89 -11.05 -25.65
C GLY A 283 9.11 -11.21 -24.14
N LEU A 284 8.90 -10.16 -23.32
CA LEU A 284 9.23 -10.17 -21.89
C LEU A 284 8.02 -10.32 -20.96
N GLU A 285 6.78 -10.26 -21.46
CA GLU A 285 5.48 -10.20 -20.73
C GLU A 285 5.34 -9.04 -19.72
N LYS A 286 6.38 -8.76 -18.93
CA LYS A 286 6.49 -7.72 -17.93
C LYS A 286 7.94 -7.23 -17.81
N VAL A 287 8.12 -5.92 -17.75
CA VAL A 287 9.42 -5.27 -17.61
C VAL A 287 9.45 -4.48 -16.30
N GLY A 288 10.45 -4.78 -15.46
CA GLY A 288 10.78 -3.98 -14.28
C GLY A 288 12.06 -3.20 -14.52
N MET A 289 12.02 -1.89 -14.31
CA MET A 289 13.16 -1.00 -14.49
C MET A 289 13.39 -0.24 -13.19
N GLY A 290 14.60 -0.30 -12.67
CA GLY A 290 14.96 0.36 -11.42
C GLY A 290 16.35 0.98 -11.49
N VAL A 291 16.55 2.00 -10.68
CA VAL A 291 17.84 2.69 -10.52
C VAL A 291 18.21 2.76 -9.05
N LEU A 292 19.52 2.87 -8.79
CA LEU A 292 20.05 3.04 -7.45
C LEU A 292 20.32 4.53 -7.19
N ASN A 293 19.69 5.08 -6.15
CA ASN A 293 19.96 6.42 -5.61
C ASN A 293 19.83 7.59 -6.62
N ARG A 294 18.94 7.48 -7.60
CA ARG A 294 18.61 8.55 -8.54
C ARG A 294 17.20 8.37 -9.08
N ASP A 295 16.71 9.38 -9.77
CA ASP A 295 15.48 9.30 -10.54
C ASP A 295 15.67 8.42 -11.80
N LEU A 296 14.69 7.58 -12.08
CA LEU A 296 14.59 6.73 -13.26
C LEU A 296 14.23 7.55 -14.49
N ARG A 297 13.48 8.65 -14.30
CA ARG A 297 13.07 9.56 -15.38
C ARG A 297 14.30 10.23 -15.98
N GLY A 298 14.38 10.31 -17.31
CA GLY A 298 15.55 10.86 -18.00
C GLY A 298 16.71 9.86 -18.16
N MET A 299 16.54 8.60 -17.73
CA MET A 299 17.52 7.55 -18.01
C MET A 299 17.33 7.05 -19.45
N PRO A 300 18.38 7.02 -20.30
CA PRO A 300 18.23 6.73 -21.73
C PRO A 300 17.50 5.43 -22.06
N LEU A 301 17.80 4.34 -21.33
CA LEU A 301 17.15 3.04 -21.55
C LEU A 301 15.69 3.04 -21.09
N TYR A 302 15.38 3.79 -20.03
CA TYR A 302 14.01 3.93 -19.55
C TYR A 302 13.18 4.73 -20.57
N ASP A 303 13.69 5.89 -20.99
CA ASP A 303 13.01 6.77 -21.96
C ASP A 303 12.81 6.10 -23.32
N PHE A 304 13.71 5.16 -23.68
CA PHE A 304 13.61 4.35 -24.89
C PHE A 304 12.52 3.28 -24.82
N LEU A 305 12.36 2.62 -23.66
CA LEU A 305 11.39 1.52 -23.48
C LEU A 305 9.99 2.00 -23.07
N ARG A 306 9.90 3.06 -22.26
CA ARG A 306 8.66 3.60 -21.69
C ARG A 306 7.55 3.81 -22.74
N PRO A 307 7.79 4.37 -23.94
CA PRO A 307 6.73 4.61 -24.92
C PRO A 307 6.03 3.34 -25.43
N HIS A 308 6.60 2.16 -25.19
CA HIS A 308 6.05 0.86 -25.60
C HIS A 308 5.52 0.03 -24.44
N LEU A 309 5.41 0.63 -23.24
CA LEU A 309 4.97 -0.03 -22.02
C LEU A 309 3.74 0.65 -21.42
N GLN A 310 2.73 -0.14 -21.08
CA GLN A 310 1.64 0.26 -20.21
C GLN A 310 2.11 0.18 -18.75
N ALA A 311 2.11 1.31 -18.05
CA ALA A 311 2.49 1.38 -16.64
C ALA A 311 1.52 0.58 -15.75
N GLU A 312 2.07 -0.24 -14.84
CA GLU A 312 1.30 -0.97 -13.81
C GLU A 312 1.51 -0.40 -12.40
N GLY A 313 2.60 0.34 -12.21
CA GLY A 313 2.96 0.96 -10.95
C GLY A 313 4.44 1.31 -10.86
N GLY A 314 4.85 1.78 -9.69
CA GLY A 314 6.23 2.15 -9.44
C GLY A 314 6.47 2.49 -7.98
N TYR A 315 7.73 2.67 -7.63
CA TYR A 315 8.15 3.17 -6.33
C TYR A 315 8.57 4.63 -6.44
N ILE A 316 7.97 5.44 -5.59
CA ILE A 316 8.20 6.88 -5.52
C ILE A 316 8.83 7.18 -4.17
N GLN A 317 9.93 7.92 -4.19
CA GLN A 317 10.57 8.46 -3.00
C GLN A 317 10.35 9.96 -2.93
N PHE A 318 9.83 10.46 -1.82
CA PHE A 318 9.65 11.89 -1.57
C PHE A 318 10.19 12.24 -0.19
N ARG A 319 10.38 13.52 0.09
CA ARG A 319 10.89 13.98 1.39
C ARG A 319 9.78 14.68 2.16
N TYR A 320 9.66 14.36 3.45
CA TYR A 320 8.67 14.98 4.32
C TYR A 320 9.30 15.37 5.66
N ASN A 321 8.83 16.49 6.22
CA ASN A 321 9.26 16.99 7.51
C ASN A 321 8.48 16.29 8.63
N ASP A 322 9.05 15.23 9.21
CA ASP A 322 8.45 14.54 10.36
C ASP A 322 9.15 14.94 11.66
N GLY A 323 8.53 15.88 12.39
CA GLY A 323 9.03 16.34 13.69
C GLY A 323 10.27 17.24 13.58
N GLY A 324 10.35 18.09 12.58
CA GLY A 324 11.48 19.03 12.36
C GLY A 324 12.63 18.45 11.54
N VAL A 325 12.55 17.18 11.13
CA VAL A 325 13.60 16.49 10.38
C VAL A 325 13.08 16.05 9.01
N MET A 326 13.76 16.49 7.95
CA MET A 326 13.48 16.07 6.57
C MET A 326 13.96 14.64 6.33
N LYS A 327 13.00 13.69 6.21
CA LYS A 327 13.29 12.28 5.99
C LYS A 327 12.76 11.81 4.63
N PRO A 328 13.45 10.87 3.96
CA PRO A 328 12.91 10.23 2.77
C PRO A 328 11.84 9.20 3.15
N TYR A 329 10.75 9.19 2.39
CA TYR A 329 9.67 8.20 2.49
C TYR A 329 9.45 7.56 1.12
N THR A 330 9.26 6.26 1.13
CA THR A 330 8.99 5.49 -0.08
C THR A 330 7.56 4.96 -0.05
N ILE A 331 6.85 5.20 -1.14
CA ILE A 331 5.58 4.55 -1.43
C ILE A 331 5.69 3.73 -2.71
N ARG A 332 4.84 2.71 -2.83
CA ARG A 332 4.58 1.99 -4.06
C ARG A 332 3.17 2.27 -4.52
N ILE A 333 3.03 2.75 -5.75
CA ILE A 333 1.74 2.97 -6.40
C ILE A 333 1.33 1.68 -7.12
N GLY A 334 0.11 1.21 -6.86
CA GLY A 334 -0.55 0.20 -7.68
C GLY A 334 -1.62 0.86 -8.54
N LEU A 335 -1.33 1.04 -9.83
CA LEU A 335 -2.24 1.71 -10.77
C LEU A 335 -3.51 0.89 -10.97
N THR A 336 -3.36 -0.42 -11.23
CA THR A 336 -4.49 -1.34 -11.42
C THR A 336 -5.29 -1.56 -10.14
N SER A 337 -4.61 -1.60 -8.99
CA SER A 337 -5.26 -1.85 -7.69
C SER A 337 -5.79 -0.59 -7.01
N ASN A 338 -5.57 0.60 -7.61
CA ASN A 338 -5.93 1.91 -7.06
C ASN A 338 -5.56 2.04 -5.58
N SER A 339 -4.29 1.78 -5.27
CA SER A 339 -3.80 1.73 -3.90
C SER A 339 -2.39 2.26 -3.76
N VAL A 340 -2.08 2.78 -2.58
CA VAL A 340 -0.76 3.28 -2.22
C VAL A 340 -0.20 2.48 -1.05
N GLN A 341 0.93 1.82 -1.25
CA GLN A 341 1.64 1.08 -0.20
C GLN A 341 2.80 1.90 0.36
N PHE A 342 2.76 2.22 1.65
CA PHE A 342 3.88 2.82 2.38
C PHE A 342 4.91 1.73 2.71
N VAL A 343 6.06 1.81 2.05
CA VAL A 343 7.18 0.88 2.22
C VAL A 343 8.04 1.32 3.41
N THR A 344 8.27 2.62 3.52
CA THR A 344 8.83 3.24 4.72
C THR A 344 7.71 3.42 5.75
N PRO A 345 7.91 3.09 7.04
CA PRO A 345 6.91 3.34 8.07
C PRO A 345 6.49 4.82 8.08
N ALA A 346 5.19 5.09 7.89
CA ALA A 346 4.65 6.44 7.77
C ALA A 346 3.93 6.89 9.04
N SER A 347 4.07 8.15 9.44
CA SER A 347 3.20 8.78 10.43
C SER A 347 1.90 9.24 9.76
N GLU A 348 0.89 9.59 10.56
CA GLU A 348 -0.36 10.17 10.06
C GLU A 348 -0.11 11.40 9.18
N GLY A 349 0.87 12.25 9.53
CA GLY A 349 1.23 13.41 8.72
C GLY A 349 1.80 13.05 7.34
N VAL A 350 2.54 11.94 7.24
CA VAL A 350 3.05 11.45 5.95
C VAL A 350 1.91 10.87 5.11
N ILE A 351 0.99 10.13 5.74
CA ILE A 351 -0.20 9.59 5.05
C ILE A 351 -1.07 10.75 4.56
N ASP A 352 -1.30 11.76 5.39
CA ASP A 352 -2.06 12.96 5.05
C ASP A 352 -1.41 13.79 3.93
N TYR A 353 -0.08 13.92 3.93
CA TYR A 353 0.68 14.56 2.84
C TYR A 353 0.40 13.90 1.49
N VAL A 354 0.46 12.56 1.44
CA VAL A 354 0.17 11.79 0.23
C VAL A 354 -1.31 11.92 -0.13
N ARG A 355 -2.20 11.71 0.84
CA ARG A 355 -3.65 11.81 0.65
C ARG A 355 -4.06 13.14 0.01
N LYS A 356 -3.61 14.28 0.55
CA LYS A 356 -3.95 15.62 0.05
C LYS A 356 -3.46 15.90 -1.36
N ARG A 357 -2.41 15.22 -1.80
CA ARG A 357 -1.85 15.38 -3.15
C ARG A 357 -2.49 14.44 -4.16
N LEU A 358 -2.97 13.27 -3.72
CA LEU A 358 -3.52 12.25 -4.61
C LEU A 358 -5.05 12.23 -4.68
N LEU A 359 -5.73 12.63 -3.60
CA LEU A 359 -7.18 12.81 -3.60
C LEU A 359 -7.51 14.21 -4.11
N VAL A 360 -7.68 14.31 -5.42
CA VAL A 360 -8.31 15.46 -6.06
C VAL A 360 -9.81 15.16 -6.13
N LEU A 361 -10.54 15.48 -5.06
CA LEU A 361 -11.99 15.24 -4.92
C LEU A 361 -12.82 16.47 -5.28
#